data_AF-A0A1H1H0J4-F1
#
_entry.id   AF-A0A1H1H0J4-F1
#
_cell.length_a   1.000
_cell.length_b   1.000
_cell.length_c   1.000
_cell.angle_alpha   90.00
_cell.angle_beta   90.00
_cell.angle_gamma   90.00
#
_symmetry.space_group_name_H-M   'P 1'
#
loop_
_entity.id
_entity.type
_entity.pdbx_description
1 polymer ?
#
loop_
_entity_poly.entity_id
_entity_poly.type
_entity_poly.pdbx_seq_one_letter_code
_entity_poly.pdbx_strand_id
1 'polypeptide(L)' 'MDPMIDPITSAGQPVQESAVTQWPVSVVSTEDESVDEIIEPLTSLPHVPVTEHAAVFTYMHDGLLADLDAGAD' A
#
# COMPACT_ATOMS: atom_id res chain seq x y z
N MET A 1 1.89 24.49 45.04
CA MET A 1 1.37 23.10 45.04
C MET A 1 0.50 22.99 43.82
N ASP A 2 1.11 22.46 42.76
CA ASP A 2 0.56 22.31 41.42
C ASP A 2 -0.46 21.15 41.39
N PRO A 3 -1.65 21.27 40.82
CA PRO A 3 -2.28 20.14 40.17
C PRO A 3 -1.67 20.01 38.78
N MET A 4 -0.62 19.17 38.73
CA MET A 4 -0.07 18.52 37.55
C MET A 4 -1.21 18.13 36.61
N ILE A 5 -1.22 18.67 35.40
CA ILE A 5 -2.03 18.14 34.31
C ILE A 5 -1.46 16.73 34.07
N ASP A 6 -2.19 15.70 34.46
CA ASP A 6 -1.90 14.34 34.02
C ASP A 6 -1.84 14.37 32.49
N PRO A 7 -0.68 14.10 31.85
CA PRO A 7 -0.72 13.76 30.44
C PRO A 7 -1.57 12.51 30.40
N ILE A 8 -2.78 12.61 29.85
CA ILE A 8 -3.68 11.50 29.57
C ILE A 8 -2.86 10.26 29.26
N THR A 9 -2.73 9.45 30.31
CA THR A 9 -2.17 8.13 30.28
C THR A 9 -3.00 7.35 29.29
N SER A 10 -2.33 6.81 28.28
CA SER A 10 -2.58 5.44 27.82
C SER A 10 -4.06 5.02 27.82
N ALA A 11 -4.86 5.63 26.95
CA ALA A 11 -5.94 4.87 26.33
C ALA A 11 -5.31 4.20 25.11
N GLY A 12 -4.87 2.95 25.29
CA GLY A 12 -4.61 2.07 24.16
C GLY A 12 -5.86 2.11 23.29
N GLN A 13 -5.73 2.68 22.08
CA GLN A 13 -6.79 2.59 21.10
C GLN A 13 -7.15 1.11 21.02
N PRO A 14 -8.44 0.74 21.18
CA PRO A 14 -8.85 -0.63 20.98
C PRO A 14 -8.29 -1.03 19.63
N VAL A 15 -7.43 -2.04 19.65
CA VAL A 15 -6.87 -2.73 18.49
C VAL A 15 -7.96 -2.71 17.43
N GLN A 16 -7.69 -2.04 16.31
CA GLN A 16 -8.66 -1.92 15.23
C GLN A 16 -9.13 -3.33 14.94
N GLU A 17 -10.38 -3.59 15.34
CA GLU A 17 -11.14 -4.78 15.01
C GLU A 17 -10.85 -5.02 13.55
N SER A 18 -10.34 -6.21 13.23
CA SER A 18 -9.86 -6.60 11.90
C SER A 18 -10.96 -6.35 10.88
N ALA A 19 -11.09 -5.11 10.43
CA ALA A 19 -11.90 -4.75 9.29
C ALA A 19 -11.26 -5.59 8.21
N VAL A 20 -12.02 -6.56 7.71
CA VAL A 20 -11.61 -7.33 6.54
C VAL A 20 -11.41 -6.26 5.47
N THR A 21 -10.17 -5.81 5.29
CA THR A 21 -9.82 -4.82 4.29
C THR A 21 -10.18 -5.47 2.98
N GLN A 22 -11.29 -5.05 2.40
CA GLN A 22 -11.72 -5.58 1.13
C GLN A 22 -10.66 -5.20 0.11
N TRP A 23 -10.15 -6.20 -0.59
CA TRP A 23 -9.25 -5.93 -1.70
C TRP A 23 -9.99 -5.05 -2.71
N PRO A 24 -9.37 -3.96 -3.21
CA PRO A 24 -10.01 -3.10 -4.19
C PRO A 24 -10.45 -3.93 -5.40
N VAL A 25 -11.71 -3.74 -5.80
CA VAL A 25 -12.33 -4.50 -6.90
C VAL A 25 -11.73 -4.11 -8.25
N SER A 26 -11.10 -2.94 -8.34
CA SER A 26 -10.49 -2.44 -9.57
C SER A 26 -9.34 -1.49 -9.25
N VAL A 27 -8.31 -1.54 -10.08
CA VAL A 27 -7.24 -0.54 -10.13
C VAL A 27 -7.76 0.60 -11.02
N VAL A 28 -7.68 1.83 -10.52
CA VAL A 28 -8.08 3.03 -11.28
C VAL A 28 -6.89 3.48 -12.12
N SER A 29 -7.12 3.84 -13.38
CA SER A 29 -6.06 4.34 -14.27
C SER A 29 -5.39 5.58 -13.66
N THR A 30 -4.06 5.64 -13.76
CA THR A 30 -3.27 6.78 -13.27
C THR A 30 -3.11 7.89 -14.32
N GLU A 31 -3.69 7.72 -15.51
CA GLU A 31 -3.52 8.61 -16.68
C GLU A 31 -2.08 8.64 -17.21
N ASP A 32 -1.26 7.69 -16.76
CA ASP A 32 0.13 7.50 -17.13
C ASP A 32 0.28 6.05 -17.58
N GLU A 33 0.53 5.85 -18.88
CA GLU A 33 0.53 4.52 -19.50
C GLU A 33 1.60 3.61 -18.89
N SER A 34 2.80 4.14 -18.62
CA SER A 34 3.89 3.37 -18.01
C SER A 34 3.50 2.89 -16.61
N VAL A 35 2.95 3.78 -15.79
CA VAL A 35 2.51 3.43 -14.43
C VAL A 35 1.36 2.42 -14.48
N ASP A 36 0.39 2.61 -15.37
CA ASP A 36 -0.76 1.73 -15.57
C ASP A 36 -0.33 0.30 -15.97
N GLU A 37 0.68 0.17 -16.84
CA GLU A 37 1.27 -1.12 -17.21
C GLU A 37 2.00 -1.79 -16.03
N ILE A 38 2.70 -1.01 -15.21
CA ILE A 38 3.46 -1.55 -14.06
C ILE A 38 2.52 -2.07 -12.97
N ILE A 39 1.38 -1.42 -12.73
CA ILE A 39 0.45 -1.76 -11.63
C ILE A 39 -0.64 -2.77 -12.02
N GLU A 40 -0.76 -3.15 -13.30
CA GLU A 40 -1.70 -4.17 -13.81
C GLU A 40 -1.79 -5.45 -12.93
N PRO A 41 -0.67 -6.00 -12.40
CA PRO A 41 -0.69 -7.20 -11.57
C PRO A 41 -1.52 -7.10 -10.28
N LEU A 42 -1.79 -5.88 -9.77
CA LEU A 42 -2.64 -5.67 -8.58
C LEU A 42 -4.07 -6.19 -8.77
N THR A 43 -4.55 -6.25 -10.03
CA THR A 43 -5.88 -6.78 -10.37
C THR A 43 -5.99 -8.28 -10.05
N SER A 44 -4.88 -8.99 -10.22
CA SER A 44 -4.79 -10.45 -10.13
C SER A 44 -4.20 -10.93 -8.81
N LEU A 45 -3.54 -10.05 -8.05
CA LEU A 45 -2.95 -10.35 -6.74
C LEU A 45 -3.84 -11.17 -5.78
N PRO A 46 -5.17 -10.92 -5.62
CA PRO A 46 -6.00 -11.71 -4.71
C PRO A 46 -6.17 -13.18 -5.14
N HIS A 47 -5.89 -13.50 -6.40
CA HIS A 47 -5.93 -14.85 -6.94
C HIS A 47 -4.56 -15.53 -6.97
N VAL A 48 -3.49 -14.78 -6.73
CA VAL A 48 -2.11 -15.28 -6.67
C VAL A 48 -1.83 -15.84 -5.27
N PRO A 49 -1.12 -16.97 -5.12
CA PRO A 49 -0.74 -17.46 -3.80
C PRO A 49 0.17 -16.46 -3.08
N VAL A 50 -0.01 -16.33 -1.76
CA VAL A 50 0.72 -15.36 -0.93
C VAL A 50 2.24 -15.50 -1.03
N THR A 51 2.74 -16.71 -1.30
CA THR A 51 4.17 -16.97 -1.52
C THR A 51 4.75 -16.25 -2.74
N GLU A 52 3.90 -15.92 -3.72
CA GLU A 52 4.29 -15.20 -4.94
C GLU A 52 4.05 -13.69 -4.85
N HIS A 53 3.33 -13.20 -3.81
CA HIS A 53 3.06 -11.77 -3.64
C HIS A 53 4.33 -10.93 -3.52
N ALA A 54 5.38 -11.48 -2.91
CA ALA A 54 6.67 -10.81 -2.81
C ALA A 54 7.28 -10.54 -4.19
N ALA A 55 7.18 -11.50 -5.12
CA ALA A 55 7.68 -11.34 -6.48
C ALA A 55 6.88 -10.29 -7.25
N VAL A 56 5.55 -10.30 -7.11
CA VAL A 56 4.67 -9.30 -7.73
C VAL A 56 4.97 -7.90 -7.19
N PHE A 57 5.18 -7.76 -5.88
CA PHE A 57 5.58 -6.50 -5.27
C PHE A 57 6.93 -6.01 -5.79
N THR A 58 7.95 -6.87 -5.84
CA THR A 58 9.28 -6.51 -6.33
C THR A 58 9.22 -6.02 -7.77
N TYR A 59 8.48 -6.71 -8.64
CA TYR A 59 8.26 -6.27 -10.02
C TYR A 59 7.69 -4.85 -10.10
N MET A 60 6.61 -4.57 -9.34
CA MET A 60 5.99 -3.24 -9.36
C MET A 60 6.92 -2.18 -8.77
N HIS A 61 7.59 -2.48 -7.66
CA HIS A 61 8.53 -1.56 -7.02
C HIS A 61 9.65 -1.16 -7.97
N ASP A 62 10.33 -2.14 -8.57
CA ASP A 62 11.47 -1.88 -9.45
C ASP A 62 11.04 -1.21 -10.77
N GLY A 63 9.88 -1.58 -11.30
CA GLY A 63 9.29 -0.93 -12.47
C GLY A 63 8.99 0.55 -12.22
N LEU A 64 8.29 0.87 -11.11
CA LEU A 64 7.98 2.25 -10.74
C LEU A 64 9.25 3.06 -10.45
N LEU A 65 10.26 2.45 -9.82
CA LEU A 65 11.53 3.12 -9.57
C LEU A 65 12.26 3.45 -10.88
N ALA A 66 12.26 2.53 -11.85
CA ALA A 66 12.88 2.73 -13.14
C ALA A 66 12.16 3.81 -13.97
N ASP A 67 10.84 3.86 -13.92
CA ASP A 67 10.04 4.90 -14.58
C ASP A 67 10.35 6.30 -14.02
N LEU A 68 10.44 6.42 -12.68
CA LEU A 68 10.83 7.66 -12.02
C LEU A 68 12.25 8.12 -12.38
N ASP A 69 13.20 7.19 -12.55
CA ASP A 69 14.57 7.48 -12.97
C ASP A 69 14.61 7.95 -14.44
N ALA A 70 13.82 7.33 -15.31
CA ALA A 70 13.74 7.67 -16.73
C ALA A 70 13.11 9.05 -17.00
N GLY A 71 12.21 9.52 -16.13
CA GLY A 71 11.59 10.85 -16.22
C GLY A 71 12.43 12.01 -15.67
N ALA A 72 13.63 11.73 -15.14
CA ALA A 72 14.49 12.73 -14.48
C ALA A 72 15.47 13.46 -15.43
N ASP A 73 15.33 13.33 -16.75
CA ASP A 73 16.17 13.96 -17.78
C ASP A 73 15.64 15.32 -18.28
#